data_AF-A0A943ZZB8-F1
#
_entry.id   AF-A0A943ZZB8-F1
#
_cell.length_a   1.000
_cell.length_b   1.000
_cell.length_c   1.000
_cell.angle_alpha   90.00
_cell.angle_beta   90.00
_cell.angle_gamma   90.00
#
_symmetry.space_group_name_H-M   'P 1'
#
loop_
_entity.id
_entity.type
_entity.pdbx_description
1 polymer ?
#
loop_
_entity_poly.entity_id
_entity_poly.type
_entity_poly.pdbx_seq_one_letter_code
_entity_poly.pdbx_strand_id
1 'polypeptide(L)'
;MVLTGCNNNEREENKPTAEEEKNDFDKEDGDNNKVVGSEKNENSGEEHNEIVEQPEDNIKEENNKPVDNKPVNPPKPSKPQKDSALKSHWSKLESTAKAGQNYYSEYYTKTRLITKNGYLYNYAASIQITTDYLVNEGRLSQANTSSGISVMLMYGTDISAYGGNDVYIDPNDKEFTVFAFMKHPNENKYIFTSANGSYGTLSSSAYNSLMNVYSMSNGTIRRLTPSNSEYDRILSCIRMYESKYEQYFVRSITVDDEYAFAVLSGRANAATIRQYILRYDNGIWEVVMDDLETEGRLPVTVNKKLPNFNMSLLPSYNIKDFTMLTDYTAVMNALTKAGLYAKDDTFYYFCGTNEFCYMITDSGKRFLCRYNNGEWECYKVLDYYDALGRLQKFTNNPPTFILLDLE
;
A
#
# COMPACT_ATOMS: atom_id res chain seq x y z
N MET A 1 48.25 0.36 50.20
CA MET A 1 47.69 -0.11 51.49
C MET A 1 47.51 -1.60 51.37
N VAL A 2 48.27 -2.38 52.14
CA VAL A 2 48.22 -3.86 52.16
C VAL A 2 47.24 -4.30 53.23
N LEU A 3 46.46 -5.36 52.94
CA LEU A 3 46.01 -6.49 53.81
C LEU A 3 44.83 -7.20 53.08
N THR A 4 45.04 -8.28 52.33
CA THR A 4 44.91 -9.73 52.70
C THR A 4 43.60 -10.18 53.34
N GLY A 5 43.03 -11.27 52.78
CA GLY A 5 42.09 -12.17 53.47
C GLY A 5 41.41 -13.19 52.56
N CYS A 6 42.05 -14.35 52.34
CA CYS A 6 41.42 -15.55 51.76
C CYS A 6 40.56 -16.28 52.82
N ASN A 7 39.46 -16.93 52.41
CA ASN A 7 39.23 -18.34 52.74
C ASN A 7 38.04 -18.96 51.99
N ASN A 8 38.28 -20.17 51.49
CA ASN A 8 37.30 -21.14 50.99
C ASN A 8 36.49 -21.72 52.15
N ASN A 9 35.26 -22.16 51.87
CA ASN A 9 34.70 -23.37 52.48
C ASN A 9 33.59 -23.97 51.61
N GLU A 10 33.69 -25.29 51.50
CA GLU A 10 32.86 -26.23 50.76
C GLU A 10 31.41 -26.27 51.26
N ARG A 11 30.48 -26.58 50.36
CA ARG A 11 29.26 -27.33 50.68
C ARG A 11 28.78 -28.09 49.45
N GLU A 12 28.83 -29.41 49.58
CA GLU A 12 28.12 -30.39 48.76
C GLU A 12 26.59 -30.28 48.94
N GLU A 13 25.90 -30.87 47.97
CA GLU A 13 24.58 -31.52 48.01
C GLU A 13 23.51 -31.01 47.02
N ASN A 14 23.01 -32.02 46.28
CA ASN A 14 21.71 -32.18 45.63
C ASN A 14 21.57 -31.85 44.13
N LYS A 15 21.88 -32.88 43.33
CA LYS A 15 21.18 -33.21 42.08
C LYS A 15 19.75 -33.70 42.38
N PRO A 16 18.80 -33.40 41.48
CA PRO A 16 17.86 -34.42 41.02
C PRO A 16 18.01 -34.66 39.50
N THR A 17 18.06 -35.94 39.16
CA THR A 17 17.90 -36.56 37.83
C THR A 17 16.43 -36.65 37.43
N ALA A 18 16.15 -36.44 36.13
CA ALA A 18 15.06 -37.00 35.29
C ALA A 18 14.88 -36.05 34.09
N GLU A 19 14.64 -36.43 32.83
CA GLU A 19 14.39 -37.70 32.15
C GLU A 19 14.64 -37.42 30.65
N GLU A 20 15.31 -38.35 29.97
CA GLU A 20 15.35 -38.41 28.51
C GLU A 20 14.05 -39.07 28.02
N GLU A 21 13.20 -38.37 27.28
CA GLU A 21 12.23 -39.02 26.40
C GLU A 21 12.73 -38.95 24.96
N LYS A 22 13.30 -40.09 24.53
CA LYS A 22 13.33 -40.51 23.14
C LYS A 22 11.94 -41.00 22.76
N ASN A 23 11.42 -40.57 21.61
CA ASN A 23 10.47 -41.35 20.83
C ASN A 23 10.88 -41.26 19.36
N ASP A 24 11.59 -42.30 18.92
CA ASP A 24 11.59 -42.77 17.53
C ASP A 24 10.33 -43.63 17.33
N PHE A 25 9.60 -43.41 16.24
CA PHE A 25 8.97 -44.51 15.50
C PHE A 25 8.84 -44.16 14.02
N ASP A 26 9.16 -45.18 13.22
CA ASP A 26 9.42 -45.21 11.79
C ASP A 26 8.23 -44.94 10.84
N LYS A 27 8.63 -44.64 9.60
CA LYS A 27 8.07 -44.95 8.25
C LYS A 27 7.00 -46.08 8.21
N GLU A 28 6.06 -46.17 7.26
CA GLU A 28 6.20 -46.12 5.79
C GLU A 28 4.81 -46.22 5.09
N ASP A 29 4.69 -45.63 3.89
CA ASP A 29 3.91 -45.99 2.68
C ASP A 29 2.41 -46.40 2.67
N GLY A 30 1.70 -45.88 1.65
CA GLY A 30 0.92 -46.74 0.75
C GLY A 30 -0.57 -46.45 0.51
N ASP A 31 -0.85 -45.70 -0.55
CA ASP A 31 -1.75 -46.06 -1.66
C ASP A 31 -3.30 -45.93 -1.60
N ASN A 32 -3.82 -45.28 -2.67
CA ASN A 32 -5.09 -45.47 -3.41
C ASN A 32 -6.47 -45.48 -2.69
N ASN A 33 -7.34 -44.50 -3.00
CA ASN A 33 -8.39 -44.68 -4.02
C ASN A 33 -9.31 -43.45 -4.25
N LYS A 34 -9.66 -43.25 -5.52
CA LYS A 34 -10.84 -42.52 -6.03
C LYS A 34 -12.13 -43.29 -5.73
N VAL A 35 -13.27 -42.57 -5.62
CA VAL A 35 -14.64 -42.83 -6.19
C VAL A 35 -15.61 -41.86 -5.46
N VAL A 36 -16.07 -40.78 -6.11
CA VAL A 36 -17.40 -40.57 -6.75
C VAL A 36 -18.61 -40.88 -5.85
N GLY A 37 -19.50 -39.89 -5.68
CA GLY A 37 -20.85 -40.12 -5.14
C GLY A 37 -21.57 -38.85 -4.67
N SER A 38 -22.39 -38.30 -5.56
CA SER A 38 -23.40 -37.24 -5.37
C SER A 38 -24.51 -37.64 -4.39
N GLU A 39 -25.12 -36.68 -3.67
CA GLU A 39 -26.56 -36.33 -3.80
C GLU A 39 -27.05 -35.33 -2.73
N LYS A 40 -28.09 -34.60 -3.15
CA LYS A 40 -28.83 -33.54 -2.45
C LYS A 40 -29.75 -34.11 -1.37
N ASN A 41 -30.12 -33.27 -0.40
CA ASN A 41 -31.36 -33.43 0.37
C ASN A 41 -32.08 -32.08 0.50
N GLU A 42 -33.29 -32.01 -0.07
CA GLU A 42 -34.41 -31.16 0.36
C GLU A 42 -35.49 -32.11 0.89
N ASN A 43 -36.19 -31.78 1.99
CA ASN A 43 -37.65 -31.60 1.96
C ASN A 43 -38.31 -31.14 3.29
N SER A 44 -39.32 -30.27 3.13
CA SER A 44 -40.68 -30.15 3.76
C SER A 44 -40.86 -30.09 5.29
N GLY A 45 -41.90 -29.49 5.90
CA GLY A 45 -43.16 -28.83 5.49
C GLY A 45 -43.71 -28.01 6.69
N GLU A 46 -44.76 -27.18 6.59
CA GLU A 46 -46.19 -27.56 6.66
C GLU A 46 -47.12 -26.40 6.21
N GLU A 47 -48.23 -26.75 5.56
CA GLU A 47 -49.37 -25.91 5.18
C GLU A 47 -50.50 -25.97 6.22
N HIS A 48 -51.37 -24.95 6.26
CA HIS A 48 -52.76 -25.07 6.73
C HIS A 48 -53.71 -24.32 5.78
N ASN A 49 -54.70 -25.04 5.26
CA ASN A 49 -55.81 -24.58 4.42
C ASN A 49 -57.07 -24.31 5.26
N GLU A 50 -57.90 -23.36 4.84
CA GLU A 50 -59.36 -23.43 4.96
C GLU A 50 -60.04 -22.67 3.79
N ILE A 51 -61.09 -23.29 3.24
CA ILE A 51 -61.89 -22.88 2.06
C ILE A 51 -63.27 -22.46 2.55
N VAL A 52 -63.87 -21.37 2.03
CA VAL A 52 -65.34 -21.19 1.96
C VAL A 52 -65.77 -20.47 0.66
N GLU A 53 -66.95 -20.86 0.19
CA GLU A 53 -67.65 -20.80 -1.10
C GLU A 53 -67.95 -19.42 -1.76
N GLN A 54 -68.22 -19.48 -3.08
CA GLN A 54 -68.85 -18.43 -3.91
C GLN A 54 -70.39 -18.41 -3.76
N PRO A 55 -71.03 -17.30 -4.17
CA PRO A 55 -72.05 -17.42 -5.23
C PRO A 55 -71.97 -16.34 -6.34
N GLU A 56 -72.49 -16.70 -7.51
CA GLU A 56 -72.69 -15.91 -8.74
C GLU A 56 -73.77 -14.82 -8.57
N ASP A 57 -73.62 -13.65 -9.21
CA ASP A 57 -74.54 -13.16 -10.27
C ASP A 57 -74.27 -11.73 -10.79
N ASN A 58 -74.65 -11.54 -12.06
CA ASN A 58 -74.95 -10.32 -12.83
C ASN A 58 -73.87 -9.65 -13.69
N ILE A 59 -74.02 -9.91 -15.00
CA ILE A 59 -73.50 -9.16 -16.16
C ILE A 59 -74.24 -7.82 -16.31
N LYS A 60 -73.51 -6.73 -16.53
CA LYS A 60 -73.89 -5.64 -17.46
C LYS A 60 -72.64 -5.07 -18.15
N GLU A 61 -72.63 -5.12 -19.47
CA GLU A 61 -71.65 -4.51 -20.36
C GLU A 61 -71.74 -2.97 -20.32
N GLU A 62 -70.58 -2.28 -20.38
CA GLU A 62 -70.42 -1.11 -21.27
C GLU A 62 -68.94 -0.75 -21.47
N ASN A 63 -68.48 -0.96 -22.71
CA ASN A 63 -67.42 -0.28 -23.47
C ASN A 63 -66.29 0.44 -22.71
N ASN A 64 -65.07 -0.10 -22.76
CA ASN A 64 -63.86 0.71 -22.91
C ASN A 64 -62.72 -0.03 -23.60
N LYS A 65 -62.07 0.67 -24.53
CA LYS A 65 -60.97 0.24 -25.41
C LYS A 65 -59.83 -0.47 -24.66
N PRO A 66 -59.07 -1.38 -25.31
CA PRO A 66 -57.91 -1.99 -24.69
C PRO A 66 -56.86 -0.91 -24.41
N VAL A 67 -56.57 -0.69 -23.13
CA VAL A 67 -55.39 0.05 -22.69
C VAL A 67 -54.21 -0.91 -22.82
N ASP A 68 -53.34 -0.60 -23.77
CA ASP A 68 -52.04 -1.23 -23.96
C ASP A 68 -51.18 -0.95 -22.71
N ASN A 69 -51.26 -1.83 -21.71
CA ASN A 69 -50.37 -1.81 -20.56
C ASN A 69 -48.99 -2.31 -20.99
N LYS A 70 -48.21 -1.44 -21.65
CA LYS A 70 -46.77 -1.65 -21.75
C LYS A 70 -46.15 -1.54 -20.36
N PRO A 71 -45.25 -2.45 -19.97
CA PRO A 71 -44.46 -2.29 -18.76
C PRO A 71 -43.72 -0.95 -18.85
N VAL A 72 -44.00 -0.04 -17.91
CA VAL A 72 -43.21 1.17 -17.75
C VAL A 72 -41.84 0.71 -17.26
N ASN A 73 -40.90 0.57 -18.19
CA ASN A 73 -39.50 0.43 -17.83
C ASN A 73 -39.14 1.61 -16.92
N PRO A 74 -38.45 1.38 -15.79
CA PRO A 74 -37.97 2.47 -14.96
C PRO A 74 -37.15 3.43 -15.86
N PRO A 75 -37.33 4.76 -15.72
CA PRO A 75 -36.66 5.72 -16.58
C PRO A 75 -35.15 5.46 -16.49
N LYS A 76 -34.51 5.27 -17.65
CA LYS A 76 -33.03 5.26 -17.73
C LYS A 76 -32.54 6.54 -17.07
N PRO A 77 -31.50 6.49 -16.20
CA PRO A 77 -30.92 7.70 -15.63
C PRO A 77 -30.56 8.65 -16.78
N SER A 78 -31.20 9.81 -16.79
CA SER A 78 -30.97 10.82 -17.82
C SER A 78 -29.56 11.36 -17.67
N LYS A 79 -28.76 11.32 -18.74
CA LYS A 79 -27.44 11.98 -18.71
C LYS A 79 -27.63 13.46 -18.36
N PRO A 80 -26.80 14.03 -17.46
CA PRO A 80 -26.82 15.46 -17.17
C PRO A 80 -26.65 16.27 -18.47
N GLN A 81 -27.21 17.48 -18.53
CA GLN A 81 -27.02 18.37 -19.66
C GLN A 81 -25.95 19.41 -19.36
N LYS A 82 -25.03 19.64 -20.30
CA LYS A 82 -24.09 20.76 -20.22
C LYS A 82 -24.85 22.07 -20.42
N ASP A 83 -24.73 22.98 -19.46
CA ASP A 83 -25.30 24.32 -19.61
C ASP A 83 -24.64 25.05 -20.78
N SER A 84 -25.45 25.41 -21.78
CA SER A 84 -25.02 26.13 -22.97
C SER A 84 -24.42 27.50 -22.68
N ALA A 85 -24.80 28.15 -21.56
CA ALA A 85 -24.23 29.42 -21.12
C ALA A 85 -22.74 29.28 -20.73
N LEU A 86 -22.30 28.06 -20.42
CA LEU A 86 -20.92 27.76 -20.03
C LEU A 86 -20.07 27.21 -21.17
N LYS A 87 -20.52 27.29 -22.42
CA LYS A 87 -19.83 26.68 -23.59
C LYS A 87 -18.33 26.97 -23.64
N SER A 88 -17.91 28.22 -23.39
CA SER A 88 -16.49 28.59 -23.37
C SER A 88 -15.70 27.92 -22.24
N HIS A 89 -16.29 27.81 -21.04
CA HIS A 89 -15.70 27.12 -19.90
C HIS A 89 -15.56 25.62 -20.17
N TRP A 90 -16.59 24.98 -20.74
CA TRP A 90 -16.53 23.58 -21.15
C TRP A 90 -15.41 23.32 -22.15
N SER A 91 -15.26 24.15 -23.19
CA SER A 91 -14.18 23.99 -24.16
C SER A 91 -12.77 24.15 -23.56
N LYS A 92 -12.61 25.04 -22.58
CA LYS A 92 -11.35 25.20 -21.83
C LYS A 92 -11.05 23.94 -20.99
N LEU A 93 -12.04 23.47 -20.24
CA LEU A 93 -11.92 22.24 -19.43
C LEU A 93 -11.57 21.03 -20.31
N GLU A 94 -12.24 20.87 -21.45
CA GLU A 94 -12.02 19.75 -22.38
C GLU A 94 -10.59 19.78 -22.95
N SER A 95 -10.13 20.97 -23.36
CA SER A 95 -8.76 21.16 -23.84
C SER A 95 -7.72 20.84 -22.76
N THR A 96 -7.96 21.28 -21.53
CA THR A 96 -7.08 21.02 -20.38
C THR A 96 -7.07 19.54 -20.01
N ALA A 97 -8.24 18.89 -19.92
CA ALA A 97 -8.34 17.47 -19.61
C ALA A 97 -7.63 16.63 -20.68
N LYS A 98 -7.78 16.97 -21.96
CA LYS A 98 -7.06 16.30 -23.06
C LYS A 98 -5.55 16.49 -22.97
N ALA A 99 -5.08 17.71 -22.71
CA ALA A 99 -3.64 17.98 -22.56
C ALA A 99 -3.05 17.22 -21.36
N GLY A 100 -3.75 17.24 -20.22
CA GLY A 100 -3.36 16.52 -19.01
C GLY A 100 -3.38 15.00 -19.19
N GLN A 101 -4.41 14.44 -19.84
CA GLN A 101 -4.48 13.02 -20.15
C GLN A 101 -3.37 12.58 -21.10
N ASN A 102 -3.05 13.38 -22.11
CA ASN A 102 -1.92 13.11 -23.02
C ASN A 102 -0.59 13.10 -22.26
N TYR A 103 -0.37 14.07 -21.37
CA TYR A 103 0.80 14.10 -20.49
C TYR A 103 0.84 12.85 -19.61
N TYR A 104 -0.29 12.48 -19.00
CA TYR A 104 -0.38 11.29 -18.16
C TYR A 104 -0.01 10.02 -18.94
N SER A 105 -0.62 9.79 -20.10
CA SER A 105 -0.35 8.63 -20.93
C SER A 105 1.10 8.55 -21.42
N GLU A 106 1.70 9.68 -21.78
CA GLU A 106 3.10 9.73 -22.28
C GLU A 106 4.13 9.45 -21.18
N TYR A 107 3.86 9.93 -19.97
CA TYR A 107 4.84 9.96 -18.89
C TYR A 107 4.52 9.03 -17.73
N TYR A 108 3.38 8.32 -17.75
CA TYR A 108 3.02 7.36 -16.72
C TYR A 108 4.19 6.42 -16.43
N THR A 109 4.72 5.77 -17.47
CA THR A 109 5.85 4.83 -17.34
C THR A 109 7.20 5.49 -17.04
N LYS A 110 7.36 6.79 -17.34
CA LYS A 110 8.66 7.50 -17.31
C LYS A 110 8.91 8.31 -16.03
N THR A 111 7.88 8.98 -15.49
CA THR A 111 8.05 10.05 -14.48
C THR A 111 7.38 9.76 -13.14
N ARG A 112 6.90 8.53 -12.93
CA ARG A 112 6.20 8.12 -11.70
C ARG A 112 5.03 9.05 -11.38
N LEU A 113 4.11 9.24 -12.34
CA LEU A 113 2.93 10.07 -12.13
C LEU A 113 1.99 9.46 -11.08
N ILE A 114 1.54 10.31 -10.17
CA ILE A 114 0.66 9.97 -9.05
C ILE A 114 -0.42 11.05 -8.89
N THR A 115 -1.46 10.76 -8.11
CA THR A 115 -2.30 11.79 -7.52
C THR A 115 -1.67 12.25 -6.21
N LYS A 116 -1.63 13.56 -5.96
CA LYS A 116 -1.20 14.13 -4.69
C LYS A 116 -2.27 15.09 -4.20
N ASN A 117 -3.01 14.72 -3.16
CA ASN A 117 -4.19 15.46 -2.71
C ASN A 117 -5.21 15.69 -3.84
N GLY A 118 -5.38 14.71 -4.74
CA GLY A 118 -6.28 14.76 -5.89
C GLY A 118 -5.66 15.34 -7.17
N TYR A 119 -4.56 16.10 -7.06
CA TYR A 119 -3.92 16.75 -8.20
C TYR A 119 -3.01 15.81 -8.98
N LEU A 120 -2.95 15.98 -10.30
CA LEU A 120 -1.95 15.30 -11.13
C LEU A 120 -0.55 15.78 -10.74
N TYR A 121 0.32 14.84 -10.35
CA TYR A 121 1.63 15.16 -9.79
C TYR A 121 2.71 14.25 -10.38
N ASN A 122 3.85 14.85 -10.70
CA ASN A 122 5.05 14.14 -11.12
C ASN A 122 5.95 13.91 -9.90
N TYR A 123 5.97 12.66 -9.42
CA TYR A 123 6.69 12.29 -8.20
C TYR A 123 8.19 12.46 -8.35
N ALA A 124 8.76 12.05 -9.50
CA ALA A 124 10.21 12.11 -9.71
C ALA A 124 10.73 13.55 -9.75
N ALA A 125 10.00 14.46 -10.38
CA ALA A 125 10.36 15.88 -10.45
C ALA A 125 9.81 16.72 -9.28
N SER A 126 9.06 16.10 -8.37
CA SER A 126 8.42 16.77 -7.23
C SER A 126 7.55 17.99 -7.61
N ILE A 127 6.86 17.92 -8.76
CA ILE A 127 6.10 19.05 -9.31
C ILE A 127 4.64 18.69 -9.59
N GLN A 128 3.73 19.61 -9.27
CA GLN A 128 2.32 19.50 -9.65
C GLN A 128 2.15 19.91 -11.11
N ILE A 129 1.36 19.14 -11.85
CA ILE A 129 1.01 19.44 -13.23
C ILE A 129 -0.19 20.39 -13.22
N THR A 130 0.07 21.67 -13.51
CA THR A 130 -0.94 22.72 -13.59
C THR A 130 -1.26 23.09 -15.04
N THR A 131 -2.26 23.95 -15.26
CA THR A 131 -2.50 24.53 -16.59
C THR A 131 -1.28 25.28 -17.11
N ASP A 132 -0.62 26.06 -16.25
CA ASP A 132 0.57 26.84 -16.62
C ASP A 132 1.74 25.93 -16.98
N TYR A 133 1.92 24.84 -16.24
CA TYR A 133 2.92 23.82 -16.58
C TYR A 133 2.66 23.25 -17.98
N LEU A 134 1.41 22.86 -18.29
CA LEU A 134 1.06 22.32 -19.60
C LEU A 134 1.23 23.33 -20.75
N VAL A 135 1.02 24.63 -20.49
CA VAL A 135 1.26 25.67 -21.48
C VAL A 135 2.74 25.91 -21.72
N ASN A 136 3.55 25.96 -20.66
CA ASN A 136 5.00 26.13 -20.77
C ASN A 136 5.65 24.95 -21.52
N GLU A 137 5.09 23.75 -21.39
CA GLU A 137 5.49 22.55 -22.15
C GLU A 137 4.93 22.52 -23.59
N GLY A 138 4.20 23.56 -24.02
CA GLY A 138 3.61 23.64 -25.37
C GLY A 138 2.46 22.67 -25.62
N ARG A 139 1.86 22.09 -24.56
CA ARG A 139 0.79 21.08 -24.63
C ARG A 139 -0.60 21.66 -24.53
N LEU A 140 -0.72 22.90 -24.06
CA LEU A 140 -1.97 23.61 -23.89
C LEU A 140 -1.82 25.06 -24.39
N SER A 141 -2.88 25.63 -24.98
CA SER A 141 -2.86 27.02 -25.46
C SER A 141 -2.85 28.02 -24.31
N GLN A 142 -2.13 29.14 -24.48
CA GLN A 142 -2.16 30.28 -23.55
C GLN A 142 -3.58 30.82 -23.30
N ALA A 143 -4.53 30.62 -24.22
CA ALA A 143 -5.93 31.00 -24.00
C ALA A 143 -6.61 30.25 -22.83
N ASN A 144 -5.99 29.15 -22.37
CA ASN A 144 -6.50 28.28 -21.31
C ASN A 144 -5.77 28.45 -19.96
N THR A 145 -4.71 29.27 -19.86
CA THR A 145 -3.99 29.51 -18.58
C THR A 145 -4.79 30.34 -17.58
N SER A 146 -5.79 31.07 -18.05
CA SER A 146 -6.60 31.96 -17.21
C SER A 146 -7.98 31.35 -16.95
N SER A 147 -8.13 30.75 -15.76
CA SER A 147 -9.33 30.77 -14.85
C SER A 147 -9.45 29.50 -13.98
N GLY A 148 -8.69 29.39 -12.88
CA GLY A 148 -9.02 28.48 -11.77
C GLY A 148 -9.24 26.99 -12.10
N ILE A 149 -8.72 26.51 -13.24
CA ILE A 149 -8.83 25.10 -13.63
C ILE A 149 -7.73 24.31 -12.92
N SER A 150 -8.12 23.25 -12.23
CA SER A 150 -7.23 22.26 -11.62
C SER A 150 -7.14 21.02 -12.49
N VAL A 151 -5.93 20.48 -12.65
CA VAL A 151 -5.69 19.20 -13.31
C VAL A 151 -5.59 18.12 -12.24
N MET A 152 -6.59 17.24 -12.21
CA MET A 152 -6.77 16.20 -11.20
C MET A 152 -6.47 14.82 -11.77
N LEU A 153 -6.00 13.90 -10.94
CA LEU A 153 -5.86 12.48 -11.28
C LEU A 153 -6.65 11.67 -10.24
N MET A 154 -7.75 11.05 -10.68
CA MET A 154 -8.75 10.45 -9.79
C MET A 154 -9.44 9.28 -10.49
N TYR A 155 -10.12 8.43 -9.72
CA TYR A 155 -11.06 7.46 -10.24
C TYR A 155 -12.40 8.13 -10.57
N GLY A 156 -12.90 7.92 -11.78
CA GLY A 156 -14.24 8.39 -12.15
C GLY A 156 -15.34 7.80 -11.25
N THR A 157 -15.13 6.60 -10.71
CA THR A 157 -16.08 5.98 -9.75
C THR A 157 -16.24 6.80 -8.48
N ASP A 158 -15.18 7.43 -7.98
CA ASP A 158 -15.24 8.27 -6.78
C ASP A 158 -16.01 9.55 -7.09
N ILE A 159 -15.74 10.17 -8.24
CA ILE A 159 -16.50 11.34 -8.72
C ILE A 159 -17.99 11.01 -8.81
N SER A 160 -18.34 9.84 -9.35
CA SER A 160 -19.73 9.37 -9.43
C SER A 160 -20.36 9.14 -8.06
N ALA A 161 -19.60 8.59 -7.10
CA ALA A 161 -20.11 8.30 -5.76
C ALA A 161 -20.49 9.59 -4.99
N TYR A 162 -19.72 10.67 -5.15
CA TYR A 162 -20.01 11.95 -4.49
C TYR A 162 -20.95 12.85 -5.29
N GLY A 163 -20.96 12.75 -6.62
CA GLY A 163 -21.74 13.64 -7.49
C GLY A 163 -23.14 13.13 -7.87
N GLY A 164 -23.42 11.83 -7.69
CA GLY A 164 -24.75 11.27 -7.94
C GLY A 164 -25.25 11.51 -9.37
N ASN A 165 -26.50 11.96 -9.50
CA ASN A 165 -27.18 12.09 -10.81
C ASN A 165 -26.69 13.28 -11.66
N ASP A 166 -25.92 14.21 -11.07
CA ASP A 166 -25.40 15.39 -11.78
C ASP A 166 -24.08 15.11 -12.53
N VAL A 167 -23.66 13.85 -12.54
CA VAL A 167 -22.38 13.38 -13.06
C VAL A 167 -22.60 12.29 -14.11
N TYR A 168 -21.91 12.45 -15.24
CA TYR A 168 -21.74 11.41 -16.24
C TYR A 168 -20.27 10.99 -16.29
N ILE A 169 -20.01 9.70 -16.06
CA ILE A 169 -18.69 9.09 -16.21
C ILE A 169 -18.70 8.18 -17.43
N ASP A 170 -17.85 8.49 -18.41
CA ASP A 170 -17.61 7.63 -19.56
C ASP A 170 -17.01 6.30 -19.11
N PRO A 171 -17.40 5.15 -19.72
CA PRO A 171 -16.85 3.85 -19.34
C PRO A 171 -15.32 3.77 -19.39
N ASN A 172 -14.66 4.57 -20.24
CA ASN A 172 -13.20 4.62 -20.34
C ASN A 172 -12.53 5.43 -19.22
N ASP A 173 -13.30 6.12 -18.38
CA ASP A 173 -12.83 6.95 -17.26
C ASP A 173 -13.06 6.31 -15.89
N LYS A 174 -13.37 5.01 -15.86
CA LYS A 174 -13.56 4.28 -14.59
C LYS A 174 -12.25 3.98 -13.88
N GLU A 175 -11.14 3.96 -14.61
CA GLU A 175 -9.81 3.83 -14.02
C GLU A 175 -9.27 5.18 -13.54
N PHE A 176 -8.01 5.18 -13.12
CA PHE A 176 -7.29 6.35 -12.68
C PHE A 176 -7.02 7.28 -13.87
N THR A 177 -7.79 8.35 -13.95
CA THR A 177 -7.94 9.19 -15.16
C THR A 177 -7.73 10.66 -14.82
N VAL A 178 -7.26 11.43 -15.81
CA VAL A 178 -7.12 12.88 -15.67
C VAL A 178 -8.45 13.59 -15.91
N PHE A 179 -8.82 14.42 -14.94
CA PHE A 179 -9.98 15.30 -15.02
C PHE A 179 -9.56 16.77 -14.88
N ALA A 180 -10.24 17.66 -15.58
CA ALA A 180 -10.11 19.09 -15.37
C ALA A 180 -11.31 19.57 -14.55
N PHE A 181 -11.05 20.29 -13.46
CA PHE A 181 -12.06 20.84 -12.54
C PHE A 181 -11.97 22.35 -12.50
N MET A 182 -13.11 23.04 -12.36
CA MET A 182 -13.12 24.45 -11.96
C MET A 182 -14.36 24.79 -11.15
N LYS A 183 -14.26 25.85 -10.35
CA LYS A 183 -15.44 26.43 -9.69
C LYS A 183 -16.38 27.01 -10.75
N HIS A 184 -17.67 26.74 -10.60
CA HIS A 184 -18.69 27.33 -11.45
C HIS A 184 -18.66 28.87 -11.31
N PRO A 185 -18.77 29.64 -12.41
CA PRO A 185 -18.58 31.09 -12.35
C PRO A 185 -19.64 31.81 -11.51
N ASN A 186 -20.86 31.28 -11.45
CA ASN A 186 -22.01 31.97 -10.83
C ASN A 186 -22.66 31.18 -9.69
N GLU A 187 -22.22 29.96 -9.41
CA GLU A 187 -22.89 29.07 -8.44
C GLU A 187 -21.85 28.47 -7.50
N ASN A 188 -22.29 28.11 -6.29
CA ASN A 188 -21.43 27.45 -5.30
C ASN A 188 -21.31 25.94 -5.58
N LYS A 189 -20.79 25.61 -6.76
CA LYS A 189 -20.54 24.26 -7.24
C LYS A 189 -19.28 24.22 -8.09
N TYR A 190 -18.82 23.02 -8.41
CA TYR A 190 -17.72 22.74 -9.31
C TYR A 190 -18.26 22.08 -10.58
N ILE A 191 -17.60 22.34 -11.70
CA ILE A 191 -17.83 21.67 -12.96
C ILE A 191 -16.54 20.96 -13.38
N PHE A 192 -16.68 19.83 -14.05
CA PHE A 192 -15.52 19.06 -14.47
C PHE A 192 -15.74 18.35 -15.81
N THR A 193 -14.65 17.96 -16.45
CA THR A 193 -14.67 17.08 -17.63
C THR A 193 -13.45 16.16 -17.65
N SER A 194 -13.51 15.09 -18.44
CA SER A 194 -12.35 14.28 -18.83
C SER A 194 -12.05 14.42 -20.33
N ALA A 195 -10.96 13.80 -20.78
CA ALA A 195 -10.62 13.68 -22.20
C ALA A 195 -11.56 12.74 -22.97
N ASN A 196 -12.14 11.72 -22.32
CA ASN A 196 -13.03 10.74 -22.95
C ASN A 196 -14.51 11.17 -22.93
N GLY A 197 -14.82 12.34 -22.36
CA GLY A 197 -16.16 12.92 -22.39
C GLY A 197 -17.02 12.66 -21.15
N SER A 198 -16.41 12.26 -20.03
CA SER A 198 -17.05 12.43 -18.71
C SER A 198 -17.25 13.91 -18.43
N TYR A 199 -18.34 14.26 -17.75
CA TYR A 199 -18.62 15.63 -17.31
C TYR A 199 -19.69 15.65 -16.23
N GLY A 200 -19.81 16.77 -15.54
CA GLY A 200 -20.89 16.96 -14.59
C GLY A 200 -20.66 18.14 -13.67
N THR A 201 -21.49 18.21 -12.64
CA THR A 201 -21.36 19.21 -11.59
C THR A 201 -21.35 18.55 -10.21
N LEU A 202 -20.59 19.14 -9.29
CA LEU A 202 -20.53 18.72 -7.88
C LEU A 202 -20.83 19.93 -7.02
N SER A 203 -21.72 19.80 -6.04
CA SER A 203 -21.84 20.83 -5.00
C SER A 203 -20.50 21.06 -4.30
N SER A 204 -20.28 22.24 -3.71
CA SER A 204 -19.03 22.50 -2.97
C SER A 204 -18.77 21.49 -1.84
N SER A 205 -19.83 21.00 -1.17
CA SER A 205 -19.69 19.96 -0.13
C SER A 205 -19.31 18.60 -0.72
N ALA A 206 -19.90 18.21 -1.85
CA ALA A 206 -19.56 16.97 -2.55
C ALA A 206 -18.12 17.01 -3.08
N TYR A 207 -17.70 18.14 -3.66
CA TYR A 207 -16.32 18.35 -4.09
C TYR A 207 -15.34 18.25 -2.91
N ASN A 208 -15.61 18.92 -1.78
CA ASN A 208 -14.74 18.82 -0.61
C ASN A 208 -14.68 17.39 -0.04
N SER A 209 -15.79 16.67 -0.04
CA SER A 209 -15.83 15.27 0.40
C SER A 209 -15.01 14.37 -0.52
N LEU A 210 -15.11 14.56 -1.84
CA LEU A 210 -14.26 13.90 -2.82
C LEU A 210 -12.77 14.22 -2.57
N MET A 211 -12.41 15.49 -2.37
CA MET A 211 -11.02 15.88 -2.12
C MET A 211 -10.46 15.24 -0.84
N ASN A 212 -11.28 15.05 0.19
CA ASN A 212 -10.87 14.37 1.42
C ASN A 212 -10.48 12.90 1.18
N VAL A 213 -11.12 12.19 0.24
CA VAL A 213 -10.75 10.82 -0.14
C VAL A 213 -9.35 10.73 -0.75
N TYR A 214 -8.83 11.84 -1.26
CA TYR A 214 -7.51 11.91 -1.88
C TYR A 214 -6.48 12.62 -0.98
N SER A 215 -6.91 13.13 0.17
CA SER A 215 -6.03 13.83 1.11
C SER A 215 -4.98 12.88 1.65
N MET A 216 -3.71 13.25 1.54
CA MET A 216 -2.59 12.49 2.11
C MET A 216 -2.23 12.95 3.53
N SER A 217 -3.05 13.82 4.11
CA SER A 217 -2.79 14.45 5.41
C SER A 217 -3.39 13.62 6.55
N ASN A 218 -2.78 12.48 6.84
CA ASN A 218 -3.27 11.52 7.85
C ASN A 218 -2.50 11.63 9.16
N GLY A 219 -2.16 12.85 9.59
CA GLY A 219 -1.46 13.09 10.85
C GLY A 219 0.07 13.03 10.77
N THR A 220 0.70 12.79 11.92
CA THR A 220 2.16 12.91 12.06
C THR A 220 2.86 11.60 11.73
N ILE A 221 3.75 11.66 10.74
CA ILE A 221 4.64 10.56 10.41
C ILE A 221 5.65 10.35 11.54
N ARG A 222 5.74 9.10 11.99
CA ARG A 222 6.70 8.69 13.02
C ARG A 222 7.16 7.25 12.77
N ARG A 223 8.41 6.98 13.13
CA ARG A 223 8.93 5.61 13.19
C ARG A 223 8.59 5.02 14.55
N LEU A 224 8.10 3.78 14.58
CA LEU A 224 7.87 3.04 15.81
C LEU A 224 9.14 2.31 16.23
N THR A 225 9.41 2.32 17.53
CA THR A 225 10.43 1.51 18.20
C THR A 225 9.78 0.26 18.79
N PRO A 226 10.56 -0.80 19.07
CA PRO A 226 10.04 -2.03 19.69
C PRO A 226 9.37 -1.82 21.05
N SER A 227 9.68 -0.73 21.75
CA SER A 227 9.05 -0.36 23.03
C SER A 227 7.63 0.21 22.89
N ASN A 228 7.15 0.45 21.67
CA ASN A 228 5.82 1.01 21.43
C ASN A 228 4.76 -0.11 21.32
N SER A 229 3.63 0.00 22.04
CA SER A 229 2.57 -1.02 21.97
C SER A 229 1.96 -1.21 20.57
N GLU A 230 1.95 -0.18 19.73
CA GLU A 230 1.47 -0.29 18.34
C GLU A 230 2.40 -1.15 17.46
N TYR A 231 3.69 -1.21 17.80
CA TYR A 231 4.65 -2.05 17.10
C TYR A 231 4.22 -3.52 17.15
N ASP A 232 3.93 -4.04 18.34
CA ASP A 232 3.50 -5.43 18.53
C ASP A 232 2.11 -5.70 17.94
N ARG A 233 1.21 -4.71 17.94
CA ARG A 233 -0.12 -4.84 17.32
C ARG A 233 0.00 -5.02 15.80
N ILE A 234 0.83 -4.20 15.15
CA ILE A 234 1.11 -4.32 13.70
C ILE A 234 1.75 -5.66 13.39
N LEU A 235 2.79 -6.08 14.14
CA LEU A 235 3.43 -7.38 13.92
C LEU A 235 2.48 -8.55 14.12
N SER A 236 1.58 -8.46 15.10
CA SER A 236 0.57 -9.50 15.34
C SER A 236 -0.42 -9.60 14.18
N CYS A 237 -0.85 -8.47 13.63
CA CYS A 237 -1.65 -8.44 12.41
C CYS A 237 -0.93 -9.11 11.24
N ILE A 238 0.35 -8.80 11.00
CA ILE A 238 1.13 -9.42 9.91
C ILE A 238 1.26 -10.94 10.13
N ARG A 239 1.54 -11.41 11.34
CA ARG A 239 1.60 -12.86 11.66
C ARG A 239 0.28 -13.56 11.35
N MET A 240 -0.84 -12.95 11.72
CA MET A 240 -2.17 -13.47 11.44
C MET A 240 -2.44 -13.51 9.93
N TYR A 241 -2.11 -12.43 9.22
CA TYR A 241 -2.24 -12.35 7.76
C TYR A 241 -1.44 -13.45 7.05
N GLU A 242 -0.17 -13.64 7.44
CA GLU A 242 0.67 -14.69 6.87
C GLU A 242 0.27 -16.11 7.29
N SER A 243 -0.61 -16.26 8.29
CA SER A 243 -0.91 -17.53 8.96
C SER A 243 0.34 -18.24 9.48
N LYS A 244 1.32 -17.45 9.95
CA LYS A 244 2.62 -17.93 10.45
C LYS A 244 2.94 -17.25 11.78
N TYR A 245 3.21 -18.07 12.80
CA TYR A 245 3.70 -17.59 14.09
C TYR A 245 5.23 -17.47 14.10
N GLU A 246 5.81 -16.89 13.05
CA GLU A 246 7.24 -16.66 12.97
C GLU A 246 7.64 -15.42 13.79
N GLN A 247 8.87 -15.44 14.32
CA GLN A 247 9.50 -14.24 14.83
C GLN A 247 10.16 -13.48 13.68
N TYR A 248 10.05 -12.16 13.70
CA TYR A 248 10.61 -11.33 12.64
C TYR A 248 11.87 -10.60 13.09
N PHE A 249 12.77 -10.39 12.14
CA PHE A 249 13.68 -9.26 12.20
C PHE A 249 12.99 -8.08 11.54
N VAL A 250 12.69 -7.02 12.30
CA VAL A 250 11.99 -5.83 11.80
C VAL A 250 13.00 -4.72 11.55
N ARG A 251 13.02 -4.19 10.32
CA ARG A 251 13.95 -3.12 9.91
C ARG A 251 13.40 -1.75 10.23
N SER A 252 12.10 -1.59 10.02
CA SER A 252 11.38 -0.35 10.29
C SER A 252 9.88 -0.59 10.27
N ILE A 253 9.17 0.12 11.14
CA ILE A 253 7.75 0.37 10.99
C ILE A 253 7.58 1.89 11.06
N THR A 254 7.09 2.48 9.98
CA THR A 254 6.77 3.91 9.93
C THR A 254 5.27 4.05 9.83
N VAL A 255 4.67 4.93 10.62
CA VAL A 255 3.23 5.11 10.68
C VAL A 255 2.86 6.58 10.56
N ASP A 256 1.67 6.85 10.04
CA ASP A 256 0.91 8.05 10.37
C ASP A 256 -0.31 7.61 11.22
N ASP A 257 -1.42 8.36 11.20
CA ASP A 257 -2.60 8.03 11.99
C ASP A 257 -3.57 7.09 11.26
N GLU A 258 -3.38 6.83 9.95
CA GLU A 258 -4.23 5.94 9.14
C GLU A 258 -3.46 4.73 8.59
N TYR A 259 -2.17 4.87 8.29
CA TYR A 259 -1.38 3.86 7.60
C TYR A 259 -0.08 3.53 8.33
N ALA A 260 0.37 2.29 8.14
CA ALA A 260 1.69 1.81 8.52
C ALA A 260 2.40 1.23 7.31
N PHE A 261 3.70 1.48 7.20
CA PHE A 261 4.61 0.82 6.27
C PHE A 261 5.62 0.01 7.08
N ALA A 262 5.56 -1.32 6.97
CA ALA A 262 6.42 -2.24 7.69
C ALA A 262 7.43 -2.92 6.75
N VAL A 263 8.69 -2.98 7.18
CA VAL A 263 9.78 -3.67 6.48
C VAL A 263 10.38 -4.68 7.44
N LEU A 264 10.30 -5.95 7.09
CA LEU A 264 10.73 -7.05 7.96
C LEU A 264 11.19 -8.26 7.17
N SER A 265 11.72 -9.25 7.87
CA SER A 265 12.02 -10.57 7.32
C SER A 265 11.76 -11.63 8.39
N GLY A 266 11.53 -12.87 7.97
CA GLY A 266 11.59 -14.01 8.87
C GLY A 266 12.97 -14.11 9.54
N ARG A 267 13.03 -14.68 10.75
CA ARG A 267 14.30 -14.97 11.42
C ARG A 267 15.06 -16.12 10.77
N ALA A 268 14.36 -17.02 10.07
CA ALA A 268 15.00 -18.10 9.33
C ALA A 268 15.88 -17.59 8.17
N ASN A 269 15.50 -16.47 7.55
CA ASN A 269 16.28 -15.87 6.47
C ASN A 269 16.10 -14.34 6.42
N ALA A 270 17.10 -13.62 6.91
CA ALA A 270 17.09 -12.16 6.93
C ALA A 270 17.19 -11.50 5.54
N ALA A 271 17.57 -12.24 4.50
CA ALA A 271 17.61 -11.75 3.12
C ALA A 271 16.25 -11.82 2.41
N THR A 272 15.28 -12.58 2.94
CA THR A 272 13.90 -12.62 2.42
C THR A 272 13.10 -11.48 3.05
N ILE A 273 13.35 -10.27 2.56
CA ILE A 273 12.69 -9.07 3.05
C ILE A 273 11.28 -8.99 2.46
N ARG A 274 10.34 -8.56 3.29
CA ARG A 274 8.94 -8.34 2.94
C ARG A 274 8.54 -6.93 3.33
N GLN A 275 7.68 -6.33 2.51
CA GLN A 275 7.14 -5.00 2.73
C GLN A 275 5.61 -5.04 2.76
N TYR A 276 5.03 -4.42 3.78
CA TYR A 276 3.59 -4.37 4.01
C TYR A 276 3.10 -2.94 4.15
N ILE A 277 1.93 -2.65 3.59
CA ILE A 277 1.12 -1.50 3.99
C ILE A 277 -0.08 -2.02 4.77
N LEU A 278 -0.26 -1.45 5.96
CA LEU A 278 -1.42 -1.69 6.78
C LEU A 278 -2.25 -0.41 6.87
N ARG A 279 -3.56 -0.56 6.98
CA ARG A 279 -4.50 0.51 7.27
C ARG A 279 -5.08 0.30 8.67
N TYR A 280 -5.19 1.39 9.42
CA TYR A 280 -5.86 1.43 10.70
C TYR A 280 -7.31 1.84 10.47
N ASP A 281 -8.24 0.95 10.81
CA ASP A 281 -9.67 1.23 10.77
C ASP A 281 -10.34 0.71 12.03
N ASN A 282 -11.16 1.55 12.67
CA ASN A 282 -11.96 1.22 13.85
C ASN A 282 -11.22 0.46 14.96
N GLY A 283 -9.96 0.83 15.22
CA GLY A 283 -9.17 0.21 16.28
C GLY A 283 -8.38 -1.02 15.86
N ILE A 284 -8.39 -1.39 14.58
CA ILE A 284 -7.76 -2.61 14.07
C ILE A 284 -6.84 -2.26 12.90
N TRP A 285 -5.67 -2.89 12.87
CA TRP A 285 -4.77 -2.85 11.72
C TRP A 285 -5.13 -3.98 10.77
N GLU A 286 -5.16 -3.68 9.47
CA GLU A 286 -5.37 -4.67 8.41
C GLU A 286 -4.31 -4.50 7.32
N VAL A 287 -3.73 -5.61 6.86
CA VAL A 287 -2.83 -5.61 5.69
C VAL A 287 -3.66 -5.30 4.44
N VAL A 288 -3.36 -4.18 3.77
CA VAL A 288 -4.06 -3.73 2.56
C VAL A 288 -3.19 -3.83 1.30
N MET A 289 -1.87 -3.95 1.47
CA MET A 289 -0.93 -4.29 0.40
C MET A 289 0.28 -5.07 0.94
N ASP A 290 0.76 -6.02 0.15
CA ASP A 290 1.93 -6.86 0.37
C ASP A 290 2.76 -7.01 -0.92
N ASP A 291 3.80 -7.85 -0.90
CA ASP A 291 4.74 -8.13 -2.01
C ASP A 291 5.39 -6.87 -2.63
N LEU A 292 5.43 -5.77 -1.87
CA LEU A 292 5.87 -4.45 -2.32
C LEU A 292 7.37 -4.41 -2.65
N GLU A 293 8.17 -5.31 -2.06
CA GLU A 293 9.59 -5.47 -2.36
C GLU A 293 9.87 -5.89 -3.81
N THR A 294 8.86 -6.47 -4.48
CA THR A 294 8.96 -6.90 -5.88
C THR A 294 8.56 -5.80 -6.86
N GLU A 295 8.14 -4.62 -6.38
CA GLU A 295 7.50 -3.60 -7.21
C GLU A 295 8.45 -2.51 -7.69
N GLY A 296 8.71 -2.45 -9.00
CA GLY A 296 9.71 -1.53 -9.58
C GLY A 296 9.28 -0.07 -9.59
N ARG A 297 7.97 0.18 -9.49
CA ARG A 297 7.35 1.51 -9.48
C ARG A 297 6.54 1.71 -8.21
N LEU A 298 7.09 1.30 -7.07
CA LEU A 298 6.43 1.27 -5.76
C LEU A 298 5.55 2.51 -5.46
N PRO A 299 6.02 3.77 -5.58
CA PRO A 299 5.15 4.94 -5.30
C PRO A 299 3.91 5.01 -6.19
N VAL A 300 4.00 4.59 -7.46
CA VAL A 300 2.86 4.61 -8.38
C VAL A 300 1.89 3.48 -8.07
N THR A 301 2.39 2.27 -7.83
CA THR A 301 1.55 1.12 -7.48
C THR A 301 0.76 1.41 -6.20
N VAL A 302 1.43 1.90 -5.16
CA VAL A 302 0.80 2.25 -3.88
C VAL A 302 -0.22 3.37 -4.09
N ASN A 303 0.16 4.47 -4.75
CA ASN A 303 -0.76 5.59 -4.95
C ASN A 303 -2.00 5.24 -5.80
N LYS A 304 -1.85 4.37 -6.80
CA LYS A 304 -2.99 3.88 -7.59
C LYS A 304 -3.95 3.09 -6.70
N LYS A 305 -3.44 2.24 -5.80
CA LYS A 305 -4.26 1.41 -4.93
C LYS A 305 -4.84 2.17 -3.72
N LEU A 306 -4.07 3.09 -3.16
CA LEU A 306 -4.35 3.87 -1.95
C LEU A 306 -4.09 5.37 -2.21
N PRO A 307 -5.02 6.10 -2.85
CA PRO A 307 -4.83 7.50 -3.25
C PRO A 307 -4.57 8.47 -2.09
N ASN A 308 -5.08 8.17 -0.89
CA ASN A 308 -4.85 8.94 0.34
C ASN A 308 -3.61 8.50 1.13
N PHE A 309 -2.85 7.50 0.67
CA PHE A 309 -1.63 7.10 1.36
C PHE A 309 -0.60 8.24 1.36
N ASN A 310 0.00 8.53 2.51
CA ASN A 310 1.06 9.54 2.58
C ASN A 310 2.37 8.98 2.00
N MET A 311 2.74 9.43 0.79
CA MET A 311 3.93 8.92 0.09
C MET A 311 5.24 9.09 0.88
N SER A 312 5.27 9.97 1.88
CA SER A 312 6.46 10.15 2.75
C SER A 312 6.66 9.00 3.75
N LEU A 313 5.68 8.09 3.91
CA LEU A 313 5.85 6.83 4.63
C LEU A 313 6.71 5.81 3.87
N LEU A 314 6.76 5.93 2.53
CA LEU A 314 7.59 5.04 1.73
C LEU A 314 9.06 5.33 1.98
N PRO A 315 9.91 4.30 2.02
CA PRO A 315 11.35 4.51 2.05
C PRO A 315 11.84 5.24 0.79
N SER A 316 12.98 5.92 0.92
CA SER A 316 13.65 6.56 -0.24
C SER A 316 14.20 5.55 -1.25
N TYR A 317 14.37 4.29 -0.82
CA TYR A 317 14.86 3.19 -1.64
C TYR A 317 13.71 2.33 -2.17
N ASN A 318 13.99 1.53 -3.19
CA ASN A 318 13.13 0.44 -3.62
C ASN A 318 13.94 -0.87 -3.57
N ILE A 319 13.45 -1.89 -2.87
CA ILE A 319 14.18 -3.16 -2.69
C ILE A 319 14.46 -3.82 -4.04
N LYS A 320 13.54 -3.72 -5.00
CA LYS A 320 13.70 -4.28 -6.35
C LYS A 320 14.94 -3.74 -7.08
N ASP A 321 15.40 -2.54 -6.73
CA ASP A 321 16.57 -1.92 -7.36
C ASP A 321 17.90 -2.52 -6.86
N PHE A 322 17.86 -3.43 -5.87
CA PHE A 322 19.05 -4.05 -5.28
C PHE A 322 19.11 -5.56 -5.54
N THR A 323 20.34 -6.05 -5.72
CA THR A 323 20.62 -7.49 -5.74
C THR A 323 21.02 -7.95 -4.36
N MET A 324 20.20 -8.80 -3.74
CA MET A 324 20.49 -9.37 -2.42
C MET A 324 21.73 -10.27 -2.45
N LEU A 325 22.52 -10.21 -1.39
CA LEU A 325 23.69 -11.08 -1.21
C LEU A 325 23.23 -12.45 -0.72
N THR A 326 23.65 -13.51 -1.40
CA THR A 326 23.32 -14.90 -1.06
C THR A 326 24.50 -15.70 -0.50
N ASP A 327 25.73 -15.23 -0.73
CA ASP A 327 26.97 -15.80 -0.18
C ASP A 327 27.77 -14.72 0.55
N TYR A 328 28.03 -14.95 1.83
CA TYR A 328 28.72 -14.01 2.73
C TYR A 328 30.21 -14.35 2.91
N THR A 329 30.72 -15.39 2.25
CA THR A 329 32.10 -15.87 2.43
C THR A 329 33.15 -14.78 2.21
N ALA A 330 32.99 -13.97 1.16
CA ALA A 330 33.90 -12.87 0.86
C ALA A 330 33.88 -11.77 1.94
N VAL A 331 32.70 -11.48 2.51
CA VAL A 331 32.53 -10.52 3.61
C VAL A 331 33.20 -11.04 4.89
N MET A 332 33.02 -12.33 5.20
CA MET A 332 33.64 -12.98 6.35
C MET A 332 35.17 -13.02 6.27
N ASN A 333 35.71 -13.26 5.08
CA ASN A 333 37.15 -13.18 4.84
C ASN A 333 37.69 -11.77 5.05
N ALA A 334 36.96 -10.74 4.62
CA ALA A 334 37.33 -9.35 4.85
C ALA A 334 37.29 -8.95 6.34
N LEU A 335 36.26 -9.38 7.08
CA LEU A 335 36.19 -9.19 8.53
C LEU A 335 37.39 -9.83 9.26
N THR A 336 37.76 -11.05 8.86
CA THR A 336 38.91 -11.77 9.42
C THR A 336 40.22 -11.05 9.09
N LYS A 337 40.42 -10.65 7.82
CA LYS A 337 41.59 -9.89 7.35
C LYS A 337 41.74 -8.56 8.11
N ALA A 338 40.63 -7.91 8.44
CA ALA A 338 40.60 -6.67 9.21
C ALA A 338 40.85 -6.87 10.73
N GLY A 339 40.93 -8.11 11.22
CA GLY A 339 41.08 -8.41 12.65
C GLY A 339 39.86 -8.04 13.49
N LEU A 340 38.70 -7.87 12.86
CA LEU A 340 37.44 -7.48 13.53
C LEU A 340 36.63 -8.68 14.03
N TYR A 341 36.93 -9.87 13.49
CA TYR A 341 36.22 -11.12 13.72
C TYR A 341 37.19 -12.20 14.21
N ALA A 342 36.82 -12.88 15.30
CA ALA A 342 37.49 -14.11 15.73
C ALA A 342 36.70 -15.31 15.22
N LYS A 343 37.38 -16.43 14.93
CA LYS A 343 36.76 -17.63 14.32
C LYS A 343 35.54 -18.17 15.07
N ASP A 344 35.47 -17.93 16.38
CA ASP A 344 34.41 -18.43 17.27
C ASP A 344 33.26 -17.43 17.49
N ASP A 345 33.31 -16.22 16.92
CA ASP A 345 32.18 -15.29 16.97
C ASP A 345 31.01 -15.88 16.13
N THR A 346 29.86 -16.12 16.76
CA THR A 346 28.62 -16.48 16.07
C THR A 346 27.76 -15.26 15.80
N PHE A 347 26.85 -15.37 14.83
CA PHE A 347 26.04 -14.25 14.39
C PHE A 347 24.56 -14.47 14.57
N TYR A 348 23.97 -13.45 15.14
CA TYR A 348 22.55 -13.30 15.34
C TYR A 348 21.84 -12.84 14.06
N TYR A 349 22.51 -12.02 13.25
CA TYR A 349 21.90 -11.36 12.10
C TYR A 349 22.91 -11.11 10.97
N PHE A 350 22.46 -11.37 9.74
CA PHE A 350 23.15 -11.03 8.50
C PHE A 350 22.15 -10.55 7.46
N CYS A 351 22.38 -9.40 6.85
CA CYS A 351 21.66 -9.00 5.64
C CYS A 351 22.53 -8.08 4.80
N GLY A 352 22.53 -8.29 3.49
CA GLY A 352 23.27 -7.43 2.59
C GLY A 352 22.77 -7.47 1.16
N THR A 353 23.23 -6.50 0.39
CA THR A 353 23.22 -6.48 -1.06
C THR A 353 24.62 -6.83 -1.57
N ASN A 354 24.78 -6.92 -2.89
CA ASN A 354 26.10 -7.03 -3.53
C ASN A 354 27.04 -5.84 -3.27
N GLU A 355 26.54 -4.73 -2.71
CA GLU A 355 27.33 -3.52 -2.43
C GLU A 355 27.54 -3.26 -0.94
N PHE A 356 26.59 -3.66 -0.09
CA PHE A 356 26.62 -3.35 1.34
C PHE A 356 26.15 -4.55 2.16
N CYS A 357 26.77 -4.80 3.31
CA CYS A 357 26.37 -5.88 4.21
C CYS A 357 26.38 -5.39 5.67
N TYR A 358 25.34 -5.73 6.43
CA TYR A 358 25.22 -5.40 7.85
C TYR A 358 25.06 -6.68 8.68
N MET A 359 25.77 -6.73 9.80
CA MET A 359 25.92 -7.95 10.59
C MET A 359 25.92 -7.64 12.08
N ILE A 360 25.33 -8.53 12.88
CA ILE A 360 25.33 -8.47 14.33
C ILE A 360 25.73 -9.83 14.90
N THR A 361 26.73 -9.85 15.78
CA THR A 361 27.13 -11.07 16.51
C THR A 361 26.15 -11.39 17.64
N ASP A 362 26.15 -12.62 18.14
CA ASP A 362 25.37 -12.98 19.34
C ASP A 362 25.82 -12.20 20.58
N SER A 363 27.08 -11.76 20.61
CA SER A 363 27.63 -10.85 21.62
C SER A 363 27.24 -9.38 21.42
N GLY A 364 26.46 -9.05 20.39
CA GLY A 364 25.97 -7.70 20.09
C GLY A 364 26.96 -6.79 19.36
N LYS A 365 28.11 -7.29 18.90
CA LYS A 365 29.02 -6.51 18.05
C LYS A 365 28.38 -6.28 16.70
N ARG A 366 28.42 -5.05 16.21
CA ARG A 366 27.79 -4.66 14.93
C ARG A 366 28.86 -4.28 13.91
N PHE A 367 28.63 -4.69 12.66
CA PHE A 367 29.53 -4.42 11.54
C PHE A 367 28.77 -3.94 10.32
N LEU A 368 29.35 -2.97 9.62
CA LEU A 368 28.91 -2.55 8.30
C LEU A 368 30.07 -2.78 7.33
N CYS A 369 29.81 -3.49 6.24
CA CYS A 369 30.77 -3.70 5.16
C CYS A 369 30.27 -3.10 3.86
N ARG A 370 31.20 -2.64 3.03
CA ARG A 370 30.96 -2.08 1.70
C ARG A 370 31.87 -2.76 0.69
N TYR A 371 31.33 -3.11 -0.47
CA TYR A 371 32.12 -3.54 -1.60
C TYR A 371 32.69 -2.31 -2.33
N ASN A 372 34.01 -2.27 -2.49
CA ASN A 372 34.72 -1.17 -3.12
C ASN A 372 35.86 -1.71 -3.99
N ASN A 373 35.83 -1.41 -5.29
CA ASN A 373 36.90 -1.73 -6.24
C ASN A 373 37.41 -3.19 -6.22
N GLY A 374 36.51 -4.17 -6.03
CA GLY A 374 36.89 -5.60 -6.04
C GLY A 374 37.11 -6.21 -4.66
N GLU A 375 37.15 -5.41 -3.59
CA GLU A 375 37.33 -5.90 -2.22
C GLU A 375 36.18 -5.45 -1.30
N TRP A 376 35.93 -6.23 -0.25
CA TRP A 376 35.05 -5.83 0.84
C TRP A 376 35.84 -5.09 1.91
N GLU A 377 35.38 -3.89 2.26
CA GLU A 377 35.87 -3.10 3.37
C GLU A 377 34.88 -3.20 4.53
N CYS A 378 35.35 -3.55 5.73
CA CYS A 378 34.50 -3.77 6.88
C CYS A 378 34.82 -2.82 8.03
N TYR A 379 33.77 -2.32 8.67
CA TYR A 379 33.82 -1.31 9.71
C TYR A 379 33.04 -1.81 10.92
N LYS A 380 33.61 -1.67 12.13
CA LYS A 380 32.84 -1.78 13.36
C LYS A 380 31.96 -0.55 13.51
N VAL A 381 30.71 -0.76 13.90
CA VAL A 381 29.73 0.30 14.16
C VAL A 381 29.15 0.15 15.56
N LEU A 382 28.78 1.26 16.19
CA LEU A 382 28.31 1.27 17.58
C LEU A 382 26.84 0.83 17.69
N ASP A 383 25.99 1.40 16.85
CA ASP A 383 24.55 1.23 16.88
C ASP A 383 23.93 1.40 15.49
N TYR A 384 22.60 1.37 15.44
CA TYR A 384 21.84 1.59 14.21
C TYR A 384 22.14 2.96 13.58
N TYR A 385 22.26 4.03 14.39
CA TYR A 385 22.44 5.39 13.90
C TYR A 385 23.86 5.63 13.36
N ASP A 386 24.90 5.04 13.96
CA ASP A 386 26.27 5.05 13.40
C ASP A 386 26.32 4.29 12.07
N ALA A 387 25.66 3.12 11.98
CA ALA A 387 25.56 2.37 10.74
C ALA A 387 24.82 3.16 9.63
N LEU A 388 23.67 3.75 9.97
CA LEU A 388 22.87 4.59 9.07
C LEU A 388 23.67 5.80 8.58
N GLY A 389 24.30 6.53 9.49
CA GLY A 389 25.11 7.71 9.16
C GLY A 389 26.31 7.39 8.27
N ARG A 390 26.87 6.18 8.35
CA ARG A 390 27.91 5.71 7.43
C ARG A 390 27.34 5.34 6.06
N LEU A 391 26.25 4.58 6.00
CA LEU A 391 25.59 4.22 4.73
C LEU A 391 25.22 5.47 3.92
N GLN A 392 24.63 6.49 4.56
CA GLN A 392 24.24 7.74 3.93
C GLN A 392 25.42 8.55 3.38
N LYS A 393 26.64 8.35 3.90
CA LYS A 393 27.86 8.97 3.36
C LYS A 393 28.41 8.23 2.15
N PHE A 394 28.08 6.95 1.98
CA PHE A 394 28.60 6.12 0.90
C PHE A 394 27.77 6.17 -0.38
N THR A 395 26.47 6.45 -0.27
CA THR A 395 25.56 6.46 -1.42
C THR A 395 24.38 7.41 -1.19
N ASN A 396 23.85 7.98 -2.29
CA ASN A 396 22.65 8.79 -2.28
C ASN A 396 21.35 7.95 -2.20
N ASN A 397 21.45 6.62 -2.37
CA ASN A 397 20.34 5.68 -2.23
C ASN A 397 20.74 4.54 -1.27
N PRO A 398 20.87 4.82 0.04
CA PRO A 398 21.33 3.82 1.00
C PRO A 398 20.30 2.70 1.19
N PRO A 399 20.70 1.42 1.13
CA PRO A 399 19.81 0.28 1.35
C PRO A 399 19.54 0.09 2.86
N THR A 400 18.85 1.05 3.50
CA THR A 400 18.68 1.03 4.96
C THR A 400 17.85 -0.16 5.46
N PHE A 401 17.14 -0.87 4.56
CA PHE A 401 16.49 -2.15 4.85
C PHE A 401 17.46 -3.27 5.25
N ILE A 402 18.77 -3.15 5.04
CA ILE A 402 19.73 -4.14 5.54
C ILE A 402 20.03 -3.95 7.04
N LEU A 403 19.71 -2.77 7.59
CA LEU A 403 19.98 -2.45 8.98
C LEU A 403 18.89 -3.00 9.90
N LEU A 404 19.29 -3.72 10.93
CA LEU A 404 18.38 -4.16 11.98
C LEU A 404 18.38 -3.17 13.13
N ASP A 405 17.20 -2.65 13.47
CA ASP A 405 16.98 -1.78 14.62
C ASP A 405 16.48 -2.63 15.79
N LEU A 406 17.22 -2.61 16.89
CA LEU A 406 16.96 -3.42 18.08
C LEU A 406 16.56 -2.58 19.30
N GLU A 407 16.48 -1.25 19.14
CA GLU A 407 16.36 -0.27 20.23
C GLU A 407 15.08 0.58 20.15
#